data_AF-A0AB39T5S3-F1
#
_entry.id   AF-A0AB39T5S3-F1
#
_cell.length_a   1.000
_cell.length_b   1.000
_cell.length_c   1.000
_cell.angle_alpha   90.00
_cell.angle_beta   90.00
_cell.angle_gamma   90.00
#
_symmetry.space_group_name_H-M   'P 1'
#
loop_
_entity.id
_entity.type
_entity.pdbx_description
1 polymer ?
#
loop_
_entity_poly.entity_id
_entity_poly.type
_entity_poly.pdbx_seq_one_letter_code
_entity_poly.pdbx_strand_id
1 'polypeptide(L)'
;MDPLTAIAAAGVALVVKGALEATGQEAGRSGWNGGARLVERIRARFRGDTEAEAALERVTDAPDDESGRQVLERMLAAHMLRDRQFEDDLRRFVDEAVAAGGRGGAQVSAALIKNAQVFNEKVEIKGDWNVS
;
A
#
# COMPACT_ATOMS: atom_id res chain seq x y z
N MET A 1 -14.10 4.34 -2.04
CA MET A 1 -12.84 3.88 -2.62
C MET A 1 -12.80 2.38 -2.39
N ASP A 2 -12.67 1.59 -3.45
CA ASP A 2 -12.65 0.14 -3.32
C ASP A 2 -11.40 -0.32 -2.55
N PRO A 3 -11.46 -1.44 -1.80
CA PRO A 3 -10.34 -1.88 -0.95
C PRO A 3 -9.03 -2.09 -1.73
N LEU A 4 -9.15 -2.54 -2.98
CA LEU A 4 -8.05 -2.71 -3.93
C LEU A 4 -7.39 -1.38 -4.30
N THR A 5 -8.18 -0.37 -4.62
CA THR A 5 -7.70 0.98 -4.96
C THR A 5 -7.01 1.63 -3.76
N ALA A 6 -7.53 1.42 -2.54
CA ALA A 6 -6.89 1.92 -1.34
C ALA A 6 -5.49 1.32 -1.10
N ILE A 7 -5.32 0.01 -1.36
CA ILE A 7 -4.02 -0.66 -1.24
C ILE A 7 -3.08 -0.23 -2.35
N ALA A 8 -3.57 -0.07 -3.58
CA ALA A 8 -2.77 0.45 -4.70
C ALA A 8 -2.27 1.87 -4.39
N ALA A 9 -3.13 2.77 -3.91
CA ALA A 9 -2.76 4.13 -3.53
C ALA A 9 -1.73 4.14 -2.39
N ALA A 10 -1.91 3.29 -1.37
CA ALA A 10 -0.93 3.12 -0.30
C ALA A 10 0.41 2.59 -0.83
N GLY A 11 0.39 1.63 -1.77
CA GLY A 11 1.58 1.14 -2.45
C GLY A 11 2.33 2.25 -3.18
N VAL A 12 1.64 3.09 -3.94
CA VAL A 12 2.24 4.26 -4.61
C VAL A 12 2.84 5.23 -3.60
N ALA A 13 2.15 5.51 -2.50
CA ALA A 13 2.67 6.39 -1.45
C ALA A 13 3.97 5.85 -0.83
N LEU A 14 4.11 4.53 -0.70
CA LEU A 14 5.34 3.89 -0.21
C LEU A 14 6.47 3.90 -1.24
N VAL A 15 6.16 3.75 -2.53
CA VAL A 15 7.14 3.92 -3.62
C VAL A 15 7.69 5.35 -3.61
N VAL A 16 6.80 6.36 -3.55
CA VAL A 16 7.17 7.77 -3.46
C VAL A 16 8.03 8.04 -2.23
N LYS A 17 7.61 7.53 -1.06
CA LYS A 17 8.39 7.65 0.18
C LYS A 17 9.78 7.04 0.02
N GLY A 18 9.88 5.83 -0.54
CA GLY A 18 11.15 5.15 -0.77
C GLY A 18 12.07 5.90 -1.74
N ALA A 19 11.52 6.52 -2.80
CA ALA A 19 12.26 7.34 -3.74
C ALA A 19 12.80 8.63 -3.09
N LEU A 20 12.00 9.30 -2.26
CA LEU A 20 12.42 10.48 -1.49
C LEU A 20 13.49 10.13 -0.44
N GLU A 21 13.35 8.98 0.24
CA GLU A 21 14.36 8.49 1.20
C GLU A 21 15.68 8.12 0.52
N ALA A 22 15.64 7.62 -0.72
CA ALA A 22 16.83 7.28 -1.49
C ALA A 22 17.58 8.50 -2.06
N THR A 23 16.85 9.60 -2.33
CA THR A 23 17.40 10.85 -2.87
C THR A 23 17.86 11.81 -1.76
N GLY A 24 17.26 11.75 -0.57
CA GLY A 24 17.70 12.50 0.61
C GLY A 24 18.88 11.84 1.33
N GLN A 25 19.82 12.64 1.85
CA GLN A 25 20.89 12.15 2.75
C GLN A 25 20.39 11.72 4.16
N GLU A 26 19.11 11.36 4.30
CA GLU A 26 18.48 10.90 5.54
C GLU A 26 18.55 9.38 5.74
N ALA A 27 19.46 8.70 5.01
CA ALA A 27 19.74 7.27 5.10
C ALA A 27 20.14 6.75 6.51
N GLY A 28 20.19 7.60 7.54
CA GLY A 28 20.74 7.28 8.86
C GLY A 28 19.78 7.36 10.05
N ARG A 29 18.55 7.88 9.94
CA ARG A 29 17.65 8.04 11.10
C ARG A 29 16.30 7.39 10.86
N SER A 30 16.22 6.09 11.13
CA SER A 30 14.97 5.34 11.26
C SER A 30 14.10 5.25 10.00
N GLY A 31 14.70 5.40 8.81
CA GLY A 31 14.06 5.12 7.52
C GLY A 31 13.77 3.62 7.40
N TRP A 32 12.52 3.26 7.15
CA TRP A 32 12.13 1.88 6.91
C TRP A 32 12.76 1.42 5.58
N ASN A 33 13.79 0.57 5.65
CA ASN A 33 14.47 -0.05 4.48
C ASN A 33 13.53 -0.87 3.55
N GLY A 34 12.22 -0.86 3.78
CA GLY A 34 11.24 -1.54 2.97
C GLY A 34 10.87 -0.81 1.68
N GLY A 35 11.13 0.50 1.53
CA GLY A 35 10.83 1.23 0.29
C GLY A 35 11.54 0.65 -0.93
N ALA A 36 12.86 0.45 -0.85
CA ALA A 36 13.64 -0.18 -1.92
C ALA A 36 13.22 -1.63 -2.20
N ARG A 37 12.88 -2.39 -1.15
CA ARG A 37 12.40 -3.79 -1.29
C ARG A 37 11.05 -3.84 -1.98
N LEU A 38 10.16 -2.91 -1.68
CA LEU A 38 8.86 -2.78 -2.31
C LEU A 38 9.01 -2.45 -3.80
N VAL A 39 9.84 -1.46 -4.14
CA VAL A 39 10.11 -1.08 -5.54
C VAL A 39 10.65 -2.26 -6.33
N GLU A 40 11.64 -2.99 -5.80
CA GLU A 40 12.18 -4.19 -6.46
C GLU A 40 11.13 -5.30 -6.61
N ARG A 41 10.23 -5.48 -5.63
CA ARG A 41 9.14 -6.45 -5.73
C ARG A 41 8.13 -6.07 -6.82
N ILE A 42 7.73 -4.80 -6.88
CA ILE A 42 6.81 -4.29 -7.90
C ILE A 42 7.47 -4.40 -9.28
N ARG A 43 8.74 -3.99 -9.42
CA ARG A 43 9.52 -4.14 -10.66
C ARG A 43 9.59 -5.60 -11.12
N ALA A 44 9.87 -6.53 -10.21
CA ALA A 44 9.86 -7.95 -10.53
C ALA A 44 8.48 -8.44 -11.00
N ARG A 45 7.39 -7.87 -10.46
CA ARG A 45 6.03 -8.24 -10.85
C ARG A 45 5.59 -7.63 -12.17
N PHE A 46 6.05 -6.42 -12.47
CA PHE A 46 5.79 -5.71 -13.71
C PHE A 46 6.66 -6.21 -14.88
N ARG A 47 7.63 -7.08 -14.63
CA ARG A 47 8.51 -7.64 -15.67
C ARG A 47 7.71 -8.17 -16.86
N GLY A 48 7.93 -7.57 -18.03
CA GLY A 48 7.26 -7.93 -19.28
C GLY A 48 6.02 -7.08 -19.60
N ASP A 49 5.69 -6.11 -18.73
CA ASP A 49 4.67 -5.08 -18.95
C ASP A 49 5.38 -3.71 -19.02
N THR A 50 5.76 -3.31 -20.23
CA THR A 50 6.53 -2.09 -20.48
C THR A 50 5.84 -0.83 -19.97
N GLU A 51 4.50 -0.79 -20.01
CA GLU A 51 3.74 0.37 -19.53
C GLU A 51 3.79 0.47 -18.00
N ALA A 52 3.64 -0.65 -17.31
CA ALA A 52 3.73 -0.71 -15.86
C ALA A 52 5.17 -0.43 -15.37
N GLU A 53 6.18 -0.98 -16.04
CA GLU A 53 7.60 -0.69 -15.75
C GLU A 53 7.91 0.81 -15.88
N ALA A 54 7.51 1.44 -16.99
CA ALA A 54 7.72 2.87 -17.22
C ALA A 54 6.97 3.75 -16.21
N ALA A 55 5.78 3.34 -15.76
CA ALA A 55 5.03 4.05 -14.74
C ALA A 55 5.75 4.02 -13.38
N LEU A 56 6.30 2.86 -13.01
CA LEU A 56 7.08 2.72 -11.77
C LEU A 56 8.36 3.56 -11.82
N GLU A 57 9.09 3.54 -12.93
CA GLU A 57 10.29 4.34 -13.13
C GLU A 57 9.99 5.84 -13.05
N ARG A 58 8.94 6.31 -13.73
CA ARG A 58 8.53 7.72 -13.68
C ARG A 58 8.26 8.20 -12.27
N VAL A 59 7.55 7.42 -11.45
CA VAL A 59 7.25 7.78 -10.05
C VAL A 59 8.50 7.72 -9.17
N THR A 60 9.45 6.84 -9.50
CA THR A 60 10.73 6.75 -8.78
C THR A 60 11.64 7.94 -9.09
N ASP A 61 11.68 8.37 -10.36
CA ASP A 61 12.52 9.49 -10.81
C ASP A 61 11.90 10.86 -10.50
N ALA A 62 10.56 10.96 -10.55
CA ALA A 62 9.79 12.17 -10.30
C ALA A 62 8.67 11.89 -9.28
N PRO A 63 8.99 11.75 -7.98
CA PRO A 63 8.02 11.41 -6.93
C PRO A 63 6.89 12.44 -6.76
N ASP A 64 7.10 13.68 -7.18
CA ASP A 64 6.10 14.76 -7.15
C ASP A 64 5.19 14.79 -8.40
N ASP A 65 5.43 13.93 -9.40
CA ASP A 65 4.57 13.82 -10.58
C ASP A 65 3.26 13.10 -10.24
N GLU A 66 2.24 13.89 -9.92
CA GLU A 66 0.89 13.42 -9.62
C GLU A 66 0.28 12.58 -10.77
N SER A 67 0.59 12.92 -12.03
CA SER A 67 0.08 12.17 -13.17
C SER A 67 0.70 10.78 -13.26
N GLY A 68 2.02 10.67 -13.02
CA GLY A 68 2.73 9.41 -12.91
C GLY A 68 2.20 8.53 -11.78
N ARG A 69 1.93 9.13 -10.62
CA ARG A 69 1.37 8.42 -9.44
C ARG A 69 0.01 7.79 -9.74
N GLN A 70 -0.89 8.52 -10.40
CA GLN A 70 -2.21 8.02 -10.78
C GLN A 70 -2.15 6.93 -11.85
N VAL A 71 -1.17 6.99 -12.76
CA VAL A 71 -0.93 5.90 -13.73
C VAL A 71 -0.45 4.65 -12.98
N LEU A 72 0.53 4.79 -12.08
CA LEU A 72 1.04 3.66 -11.30
C LEU A 72 -0.03 3.02 -10.42
N GLU A 73 -0.90 3.82 -9.78
CA GLU A 73 -2.02 3.33 -8.98
C GLU A 73 -2.96 2.44 -9.81
N ARG A 74 -3.32 2.89 -11.02
CA ARG A 74 -4.17 2.12 -11.93
C ARG A 74 -3.49 0.81 -12.36
N MET A 75 -2.19 0.84 -12.63
CA MET A 75 -1.43 -0.37 -13.00
C MET A 75 -1.36 -1.37 -11.84
N LEU A 76 -1.08 -0.90 -10.62
CA LEU A 76 -1.08 -1.74 -9.43
C LEU A 76 -2.45 -2.39 -9.21
N ALA A 77 -3.53 -1.61 -9.26
CA ALA A 77 -4.89 -2.13 -9.13
C ALA A 77 -5.22 -3.17 -10.22
N ALA A 78 -4.84 -2.92 -11.47
CA ALA A 78 -5.07 -3.85 -12.58
C ALA A 78 -4.30 -5.17 -12.42
N HIS A 79 -3.07 -5.12 -11.91
CA HIS A 79 -2.26 -6.32 -11.64
C HIS A 79 -2.79 -7.10 -10.44
N MET A 80 -3.18 -6.42 -9.35
CA MET A 80 -3.79 -7.07 -8.18
C MET A 80 -5.13 -7.74 -8.49
N LEU A 81 -5.94 -7.18 -9.39
CA LEU A 81 -7.18 -7.81 -9.84
C LEU A 81 -6.94 -9.16 -10.54
N ARG A 82 -5.81 -9.32 -11.21
CA ARG A 82 -5.44 -10.53 -11.95
C ARG A 82 -4.61 -11.50 -11.11
N ASP A 83 -3.98 -11.01 -10.05
CA ASP A 83 -3.08 -11.75 -9.20
C ASP A 83 -3.32 -11.42 -7.72
N ARG A 84 -4.08 -12.30 -7.07
CA ARG A 84 -4.36 -12.18 -5.64
C ARG A 84 -3.14 -12.35 -4.75
N GLN A 85 -2.15 -13.14 -5.18
CA GLN A 85 -0.92 -13.27 -4.40
C GLN A 85 -0.16 -11.94 -4.37
N PHE A 86 -0.18 -11.20 -5.48
CA PHE A 86 0.40 -9.85 -5.54
C PHE A 86 -0.37 -8.85 -4.66
N GLU A 87 -1.70 -8.93 -4.60
CA GLU A 87 -2.49 -8.13 -3.63
C GLU A 87 -2.04 -8.39 -2.19
N ASP A 88 -1.94 -9.67 -1.80
CA ASP A 88 -1.59 -10.04 -0.43
C ASP A 88 -0.16 -9.61 -0.05
N ASP A 89 0.79 -9.76 -0.98
CA ASP A 89 2.15 -9.28 -0.81
C ASP A 89 2.17 -7.75 -0.61
N LEU A 90 1.47 -7.00 -1.48
CA LEU A 90 1.43 -5.54 -1.40
C LEU A 90 0.75 -5.05 -0.11
N ARG A 91 -0.35 -5.70 0.31
CA ARG A 91 -1.01 -5.43 1.60
C ARG A 91 -0.04 -5.63 2.76
N ARG A 92 0.72 -6.73 2.76
CA ARG A 92 1.72 -7.00 3.81
C ARG A 92 2.79 -5.92 3.86
N PHE A 93 3.32 -5.48 2.71
CA PHE A 93 4.30 -4.39 2.70
C PHE A 93 3.72 -3.08 3.25
N VAL A 94 2.46 -2.78 2.94
CA VAL A 94 1.77 -1.60 3.49
C VAL A 94 1.63 -1.70 4.99
N ASP A 95 1.17 -2.83 5.51
CA ASP A 95 1.00 -3.05 6.95
C ASP A 95 2.34 -2.98 7.70
N GLU A 96 3.39 -3.57 7.14
CA GLU A 96 4.75 -3.49 7.70
C GLU A 96 5.27 -2.05 7.74
N ALA A 97 5.02 -1.25 6.69
CA ALA A 97 5.42 0.15 6.63
C ALA A 97 4.71 0.99 7.70
N VAL A 98 3.41 0.77 7.88
CA VAL A 98 2.60 1.44 8.91
C VAL A 98 3.09 1.06 10.30
N ALA A 99 3.35 -0.23 10.55
CA ALA A 99 3.88 -0.71 11.81
C ALA A 99 5.29 -0.16 12.12
N ALA A 100 6.14 -0.02 11.10
CA ALA A 100 7.48 0.55 11.22
C ALA A 100 7.45 2.05 11.51
N GLY A 101 6.54 2.80 10.89
CA GLY A 101 6.33 4.24 11.15
C GLY A 101 5.74 4.54 12.53
N GLY A 102 5.03 3.57 13.15
CA GLY A 102 4.38 3.74 14.44
C GLY A 102 5.30 3.79 15.68
N ARG A 103 6.60 3.47 15.55
CA ARG A 103 7.54 3.50 16.69
C ARG A 103 8.24 4.85 16.91
N GLY A 104 8.01 5.85 16.05
CA GLY A 104 8.64 7.16 16.14
C GLY A 104 7.69 8.28 15.71
N GLY A 105 6.76 8.66 16.59
CA GLY A 105 6.17 9.99 16.62
C GLY A 105 5.63 10.58 15.32
N ALA A 106 4.58 9.99 14.74
CA ALA A 106 3.59 10.74 13.98
C ALA A 106 2.29 9.94 13.97
N GLN A 107 1.29 10.49 14.65
CA GLN A 107 -0.10 10.07 14.59
C GLN A 107 -0.48 9.90 13.11
N VAL A 108 -0.74 8.67 12.67
CA VAL A 108 -1.48 8.43 11.43
C VAL A 108 -2.80 9.14 11.64
N SER A 109 -2.93 10.31 11.01
CA SER A 109 -4.06 11.20 11.17
C SER A 109 -5.33 10.39 10.95
N ALA A 110 -6.17 10.34 11.99
CA ALA A 110 -7.47 9.70 12.02
C ALA A 110 -8.46 10.23 10.94
N ALA A 111 -8.02 11.11 10.05
CA ALA A 111 -8.71 11.49 8.83
C ALA A 111 -8.79 10.35 7.79
N LEU A 112 -7.82 9.42 7.75
CA LEU A 112 -7.85 8.25 6.86
C LEU A 112 -8.72 7.10 7.42
N ILE A 113 -8.87 7.01 8.74
CA ILE A 113 -9.73 6.02 9.43
C ILE A 113 -11.12 6.63 9.71
N LYS A 114 -11.62 7.53 8.86
CA LYS A 114 -13.00 8.05 8.99
C LYS A 114 -14.01 7.33 8.09
N ASN A 115 -13.54 6.46 7.18
CA ASN A 115 -14.41 5.71 6.26
C ASN A 115 -14.38 4.18 6.43
N ALA A 116 -13.60 3.64 7.37
CA ALA A 116 -13.78 2.26 7.79
C ALA A 116 -15.00 2.21 8.72
N GLN A 117 -16.20 2.13 8.14
CA GLN A 117 -17.40 1.73 8.88
C GLN A 117 -17.15 0.33 9.42
N VAL A 118 -16.69 0.25 10.67
CA VAL A 118 -16.69 -0.99 11.45
C VAL A 118 -18.16 -1.31 11.72
N PHE A 119 -18.73 -2.16 10.86
CA PHE A 119 -19.99 -2.84 11.14
C PHE A 119 -19.76 -3.76 12.35
N ASN A 120 -19.92 -3.22 13.55
CA ASN A 120 -20.18 -4.01 14.75
C ASN A 120 -21.68 -4.32 14.76
N GLU A 121 -22.12 -5.22 13.89
CA GLU A 121 -23.44 -5.82 14.07
C GLU A 121 -23.34 -6.84 15.20
N LYS A 122 -24.13 -6.60 16.24
CA LYS A 122 -24.21 -7.41 17.44
C LYS A 122 -24.80 -8.77 17.05
N VAL A 123 -23.99 -9.80 16.94
CA VAL A 123 -24.47 -11.17 16.69
C VAL A 123 -25.16 -11.67 17.96
N GLU A 124 -26.47 -11.40 18.08
CA GLU A 124 -27.34 -12.06 19.05
C GLU A 124 -27.74 -13.42 18.48
N ILE A 125 -27.01 -14.46 18.88
CA ILE A 125 -27.43 -15.85 18.66
C ILE A 125 -28.61 -16.13 19.59
N LYS A 126 -29.84 -15.97 19.10
CA LYS A 126 -31.03 -16.56 19.73
C LYS A 126 -31.18 -17.99 19.22
N GLY A 127 -30.55 -18.93 19.92
CA GLY A 127 -30.85 -20.35 19.78
C GLY A 127 -31.82 -20.76 20.89
N ASP A 128 -33.03 -21.18 20.52
CA ASP A 128 -33.90 -21.97 21.41
C ASP A 128 -33.24 -23.34 21.58
N TRP A 129 -32.55 -23.53 22.71
CA TRP A 129 -32.01 -24.82 23.09
C TRP A 129 -33.14 -25.66 23.67
N ASN A 130 -33.85 -26.38 22.80
CA ASN A 130 -34.78 -27.43 23.20
C ASN A 130 -33.98 -28.71 23.42
N VAL A 131 -33.57 -28.97 24.66
CA VAL A 131 -32.97 -30.25 25.05
C VAL A 131 -34.12 -31.15 25.49
N SER A 132 -34.49 -32.09 24.61
CA SER A 132 -35.38 -33.22 24.93
C SER A 132 -34.71 -34.21 25.87
#